data_AF-A0A2T5BNM8-F1
#
_entry.id   AF-A0A2T5BNM8-F1
#
_cell.length_a   1.000
_cell.length_b   1.000
_cell.length_c   1.000
_cell.angle_alpha   90.00
_cell.angle_beta   90.00
_cell.angle_gamma   90.00
#
_symmetry.space_group_name_H-M   'P 1'
#
loop_
_entity.id
_entity.type
_entity.pdbx_description
1 polymer ?
#
loop_
_entity_poly.entity_id
_entity_poly.type
_entity_poly.pdbx_seq_one_letter_code
_entity_poly.pdbx_strand_id
1 'polypeptide(L)' 'MTRRPVAIALVLAVLALLAFDLATSAPLNPYNAPPPIALGSGQASTGAHCGDLPGG' A
#
# COMPACT_ATOMS: atom_id res chain seq x y z
N MET A 1 -32.17 -6.48 -16.25
CA MET A 1 -31.77 -6.98 -14.92
C MET A 1 -30.34 -7.54 -14.95
N THR A 2 -29.33 -6.72 -15.24
CA THR A 2 -27.91 -7.16 -15.35
C THR A 2 -27.00 -6.54 -14.28
N ARG A 3 -27.47 -5.51 -13.56
CA ARG A 3 -26.62 -4.77 -12.61
C ARG A 3 -26.25 -5.59 -11.36
N ARG A 4 -27.16 -6.42 -10.85
CA ARG A 4 -26.91 -7.30 -9.69
C ARG A 4 -25.81 -8.34 -9.95
N PRO A 5 -25.88 -9.18 -11.00
CA PRO A 5 -24.82 -10.17 -11.25
C PRO A 5 -23.47 -9.50 -11.55
N VAL A 6 -23.46 -8.36 -12.25
CA VAL A 6 -22.23 -7.59 -12.50
C VAL A 6 -21.63 -7.05 -11.20
N ALA A 7 -22.45 -6.48 -10.31
CA ALA A 7 -21.98 -6.00 -9.01
C ALA A 7 -21.40 -7.13 -8.14
N ILE A 8 -22.06 -8.29 -8.12
CA ILE A 8 -21.55 -9.47 -7.40
C ILE A 8 -20.21 -9.92 -7.98
N ALA A 9 -20.11 -10.04 -9.30
CA ALA A 9 -18.87 -10.43 -9.98
C ALA A 9 -17.73 -9.45 -9.67
N LEU A 10 -18.00 -8.14 -9.69
CA LEU A 10 -17.03 -7.10 -9.33
C LEU A 10 -16.54 -7.27 -7.89
N VAL A 11 -17.46 -7.43 -6.94
CA VAL A 11 -17.10 -7.60 -5.52
C VAL A 11 -16.25 -8.85 -5.32
N LEU A 12 -16.63 -9.97 -5.94
CA LEU A 12 -15.85 -11.21 -5.87
C LEU A 12 -14.45 -11.03 -6.48
N ALA A 13 -14.33 -10.32 -7.60
CA ALA A 13 -13.04 -10.05 -8.23
C ALA A 13 -12.13 -9.19 -7.33
N VAL A 14 -12.68 -8.16 -6.68
CA VAL A 14 -11.93 -7.31 -5.73
C VAL A 14 -11.48 -8.12 -4.51
N LEU A 15 -12.36 -8.95 -3.95
CA LEU A 15 -12.01 -9.81 -2.82
C LEU A 15 -10.92 -10.83 -3.18
N ALA A 16 -11.00 -11.41 -4.38
CA ALA A 16 -9.98 -12.33 -4.88
C ALA A 16 -8.62 -11.63 -5.07
N LEU A 17 -8.61 -10.41 -5.61
CA LEU A 17 -7.41 -9.61 -5.77
C LEU A 17 -6.76 -9.29 -4.41
N LEU A 18 -7.56 -8.85 -3.44
CA LEU A 18 -7.09 -8.55 -2.09
C LEU A 18 -6.51 -9.80 -1.40
N ALA A 19 -7.19 -10.95 -1.52
CA ALA A 19 -6.70 -12.19 -0.94
C ALA A 19 -5.37 -12.64 -1.58
N PHE A 20 -5.23 -12.48 -2.90
CA PHE A 20 -3.99 -12.78 -3.61
C PHE A 20 -2.86 -11.85 -3.19
N ASP A 21 -3.10 -10.54 -3.12
CA ASP A 21 -2.13 -9.55 -2.65
C ASP A 21 -1.66 -9.89 -1.23
N LEU A 22 -2.59 -10.15 -0.30
CA LEU A 22 -2.24 -10.46 1.09
C LEU A 22 -1.48 -11.78 1.25
N ALA A 23 -1.73 -12.76 0.37
CA ALA A 23 -1.06 -14.06 0.41
C ALA A 23 0.35 -14.04 -0.19
N THR A 24 0.66 -13.05 -1.05
CA THR A 24 1.90 -13.03 -1.85
C THR A 24 2.82 -11.86 -1.54
N SER A 25 2.28 -10.77 -1.01
CA SER A 25 3.06 -9.58 -0.67
C SER A 25 3.93 -9.80 0.56
N ALA A 26 5.18 -9.34 0.48
CA ALA A 26 6.06 -9.27 1.65
C ALA A 26 5.57 -8.18 2.63
N PRO A 27 5.85 -8.31 3.94
CA PRO A 27 5.57 -7.25 4.89
C PRO A 27 6.20 -5.93 4.46
N LEU A 28 5.46 -4.84 4.57
CA LEU A 28 5.96 -3.51 4.21
C LEU A 28 7.15 -3.17 5.12
N ASN A 29 8.29 -2.81 4.52
CA ASN A 29 9.43 -2.28 5.26
C ASN A 29 9.24 -0.77 5.47
N PRO A 30 8.90 -0.30 6.68
CA PRO A 30 8.62 1.12 6.92
C PRO A 30 9.85 2.02 6.74
N TYR A 31 11.06 1.46 6.79
CA TYR A 31 12.32 2.21 6.62
C TYR A 31 12.70 2.41 5.15
N ASN A 32 12.13 1.60 4.25
CA ASN A 32 12.39 1.68 2.82
C ASN A 32 11.15 2.11 2.01
N ALA A 33 9.98 2.13 2.64
CA ALA A 33 8.74 2.54 1.99
C ALA A 33 8.80 4.05 1.62
N PRO A 34 8.45 4.41 0.38
CA PRO A 34 8.29 5.81 0.03
C PRO A 34 7.12 6.44 0.83
N PRO A 35 7.09 7.78 0.99
CA PRO A 35 6.02 8.45 1.71
C PRO A 35 4.65 8.09 1.15
N PRO A 36 3.62 7.85 2.00
CA PRO A 36 2.28 7.48 1.54
C PRO A 36 1.60 8.59 0.71
N ILE A 37 2.10 9.83 0.81
CA ILE A 37 1.67 10.97 0.00
C ILE A 37 2.93 11.61 -0.60
N ALA A 38 3.11 11.46 -1.92
CA ALA A 38 4.19 12.11 -2.65
C ALA A 38 3.67 13.43 -3.26
N LEU A 39 3.86 14.55 -2.55
CA LEU A 39 3.48 15.90 -3.02
C LEU A 39 4.33 16.43 -4.19
N GLY A 40 5.22 15.60 -4.75
CA GLY A 40 6.10 15.94 -5.88
C GLY A 40 7.49 16.44 -5.48
N SER A 41 8.37 16.52 -6.49
CA SER A 41 9.79 16.94 -6.48
C SER A 41 10.82 16.08 -5.71
N GLY A 42 10.42 14.93 -5.15
CA GLY A 42 11.36 14.01 -4.48
C GLY A 42 11.31 14.13 -2.96
N GLN A 43 10.12 14.02 -2.39
CA GLN A 43 9.93 13.93 -0.94
C GLN A 43 10.79 12.80 -0.38
N ALA A 44 11.94 13.16 0.19
CA ALA A 44 12.74 12.28 1.01
C ALA A 44 11.92 11.95 2.27
N SER A 45 12.06 10.72 2.76
CA SER A 45 11.60 10.38 4.10
C SER A 45 12.27 11.34 5.08
N THR A 46 11.55 12.38 5.52
CA THR A 46 11.94 13.10 6.74
C THR A 46 11.57 12.13 7.85
N GLY A 47 12.50 11.23 8.17
CA GLY A 47 12.40 10.42 9.37
C GLY A 47 11.95 11.35 10.49
N ALA A 48 10.89 10.98 11.20
CA ALA A 48 10.47 11.74 12.37
C ALA A 48 11.72 12.04 13.22
N HIS A 49 11.81 13.24 13.79
CA HIS A 49 13.00 13.78 14.47
C HIS A 49 13.57 12.89 15.61
N CYS A 50 12.92 11.76 15.93
CA CYS A 50 13.32 10.76 16.91
C CYS A 50 13.79 9.42 16.28
N GLY A 51 13.89 9.31 14.95
CA GLY A 51 14.23 8.08 14.22
C GLY A 51 15.60 8.08 13.53
N ASP A 52 16.41 9.13 13.75
CA ASP A 52 17.80 9.15 13.31
C ASP A 52 18.59 8.16 14.18
N LEU A 53 19.13 7.09 13.58
CA LEU A 53 20.04 6.22 14.31
C LEU A 53 21.31 7.01 14.63
N PRO A 54 21.82 6.99 15.87
CA PRO A 54 23.06 7.67 16.18
C PRO A 54 24.23 6.89 15.55
N GLY A 55 24.81 7.48 14.50
CA GLY A 55 26.03 6.97 13.83
C GLY A 55 25.82 6.84 12.33
N GLY A 56 26.27 7.85 11.58
CA GLY A 56 26.41 7.77 10.12
C GLY A 56 27.46 6.78 9.65
#